data_AF-A0AAN8R5W6-F1
#
_entry.id   AF-A0AAN8R5W6-F1
#
_cell.length_a   1.000
_cell.length_b   1.000
_cell.length_c   1.000
_cell.angle_alpha   90.00
_cell.angle_beta   90.00
_cell.angle_gamma   90.00
#
_symmetry.space_group_name_H-M   'P 1'
#
loop_
_entity.id
_entity.type
_entity.pdbx_description
1 polymer ?
#
loop_
_entity_poly.entity_id
_entity_poly.type
_entity_poly.pdbx_seq_one_letter_code
_entity_poly.pdbx_strand_id
1 'polypeptide(L)'
;MMRVGGILKFATLVSVFFLAVFLAFQLLEINMDFNLGSEFGSMPVEEGSTRLARYKCGLSKPCPEGHFSFKMASGAARVVGPKICLEDNILMSGVKNNVGRGINIALVNGKTGDLIKTDSFDMWAGDVKTLITFLKTIEEGTVVMMATFDDSSTKLNDESKTMIGELGSSSISTLGFRDNWIFVGGKGIKTKSPFEQHIKNNAGTNKYEGWPEVLEMEGCIPQRQE
;
A
#
# COMPACT_ATOMS: atom_id res chain seq x y z
N MET A 1 12.89 -33.49 57.03
CA MET A 1 14.26 -33.01 56.70
C MET A 1 14.84 -33.88 55.59
N MET A 2 14.79 -33.42 54.33
CA MET A 2 15.47 -34.12 53.23
C MET A 2 16.98 -33.94 53.42
N ARG A 3 17.70 -35.06 53.53
CA ARG A 3 19.17 -35.07 53.66
C ARG A 3 19.77 -34.23 52.51
N VAL A 4 20.72 -33.36 52.81
CA VAL A 4 21.41 -32.45 51.87
C VAL A 4 21.87 -33.17 50.59
N GLY A 5 22.27 -34.43 50.69
CA GLY A 5 22.64 -35.26 49.53
C GLY A 5 21.50 -35.59 48.57
N GLY A 6 20.24 -35.59 49.01
CA GLY A 6 19.06 -35.80 48.16
C GLY A 6 18.67 -34.54 47.37
N ILE A 7 18.85 -33.36 47.98
CA ILE A 7 18.60 -32.07 47.32
C ILE A 7 19.65 -31.84 46.22
N LEU A 8 20.92 -32.18 46.48
CA LEU A 8 21.98 -32.06 45.48
C LEU A 8 21.73 -32.98 44.28
N LYS A 9 21.32 -34.23 44.52
CA LYS A 9 20.98 -35.18 43.45
C LYS A 9 19.78 -34.74 42.61
N PHE A 10 18.77 -34.15 43.26
CA PHE A 10 17.61 -33.61 42.57
C PHE A 10 17.98 -32.39 41.71
N ALA A 11 18.77 -31.47 42.26
CA ALA A 11 19.27 -30.32 41.52
C ALA A 11 20.14 -30.72 40.30
N THR A 12 20.98 -31.75 40.44
CA THR A 12 21.76 -32.26 39.31
C THR A 12 20.87 -32.89 38.24
N LEU A 13 19.83 -33.64 38.62
CA LEU A 13 18.91 -34.24 37.65
C LEU A 13 18.11 -33.19 36.88
N VAL A 14 17.63 -32.15 37.59
CA VAL A 14 16.91 -31.04 36.98
C VAL A 14 17.81 -30.25 36.04
N SER A 15 19.05 -29.97 36.43
CA SER A 15 20.02 -29.27 35.57
C SER A 15 20.36 -30.06 34.31
N VAL A 16 20.59 -31.37 34.42
CA VAL A 16 20.84 -32.25 33.26
C VAL A 16 19.63 -32.30 32.33
N PHE A 17 18.41 -32.33 32.87
CA PHE A 17 17.18 -32.31 32.08
C PHE A 17 17.06 -31.00 31.28
N PHE A 18 17.28 -29.83 31.90
CA PHE A 18 17.24 -28.55 31.19
C PHE A 18 18.33 -28.44 30.12
N LEU A 19 19.54 -28.95 30.37
CA LEU A 19 20.62 -29.01 29.39
C LEU A 19 20.27 -29.91 28.19
N ALA A 20 19.67 -31.08 28.45
CA ALA A 20 19.22 -31.99 27.39
C ALA A 20 18.12 -31.37 26.53
N VAL A 21 17.16 -30.69 27.15
CA VAL A 21 16.09 -29.97 26.44
C VAL A 21 16.65 -28.81 25.61
N PHE A 22 17.59 -28.02 26.17
CA PHE A 22 18.24 -26.93 25.44
C PHE A 22 19.04 -27.43 24.22
N LEU A 23 19.81 -28.52 24.39
CA LEU A 23 20.53 -29.15 23.28
C LEU A 23 19.58 -29.74 22.21
N ALA A 24 18.44 -30.29 22.62
CA ALA A 24 17.42 -30.77 21.71
C ALA A 24 16.78 -29.61 20.91
N PHE A 25 16.52 -28.46 21.53
CA PHE A 25 16.05 -27.26 20.84
C PHE A 25 17.08 -26.70 19.84
N GLN A 26 18.36 -26.66 20.22
CA GLN A 26 19.44 -26.28 19.29
C GLN A 26 19.55 -27.23 18.09
N LEU A 27 19.40 -28.55 18.30
CA LEU A 27 19.35 -29.53 17.21
C LEU A 27 18.10 -29.41 16.33
N LEU A 28 16.97 -28.97 16.89
CA LEU A 28 15.74 -28.70 16.15
C LEU A 28 15.84 -27.42 15.32
N GLU A 29 16.48 -26.36 15.85
CA GLU A 29 16.75 -25.13 15.11
C GLU A 29 17.75 -25.34 13.97
N ILE A 30 18.78 -26.19 14.14
CA ILE A 30 19.74 -26.54 13.08
C ILE A 30 19.10 -27.37 11.95
N ASN A 31 18.08 -28.18 12.24
CA ASN A 31 17.40 -29.02 11.23
C ASN A 31 16.25 -28.31 10.49
N MET A 32 15.98 -27.03 10.77
CA MET A 32 14.94 -26.25 10.10
C MET A 32 15.42 -25.53 8.82
N ASP A 33 16.70 -25.66 8.44
CA ASP A 33 17.17 -25.33 7.09
C ASP A 33 16.84 -26.48 6.13
N PHE A 34 15.55 -26.61 5.82
CA PHE A 34 15.03 -27.66 4.94
C PHE A 34 15.26 -27.28 3.46
N ASN A 35 16.42 -27.68 2.96
CA ASN A 35 16.72 -27.71 1.53
C ASN A 35 16.17 -29.02 0.94
N LEU A 36 14.89 -29.03 0.54
CA LEU A 36 14.25 -30.22 -0.05
C LEU A 36 14.64 -30.36 -1.53
N GLY A 37 15.88 -30.78 -1.76
CA GLY A 37 16.40 -31.18 -3.05
C GLY A 37 16.09 -32.64 -3.35
N SER A 38 15.24 -32.84 -4.37
CA SER A 38 15.25 -33.94 -5.36
C SER A 38 15.59 -35.36 -4.90
N GLU A 39 14.57 -36.20 -4.80
CA GLU A 39 14.63 -37.60 -5.25
C GLU A 39 13.20 -38.12 -5.42
N PHE A 40 12.69 -38.20 -6.65
CA PHE A 40 11.73 -39.22 -7.13
C PHE A 40 11.30 -38.90 -8.58
N GLY A 41 11.60 -39.81 -9.51
CA GLY A 41 10.80 -40.06 -10.71
C GLY A 41 10.98 -39.13 -11.91
N SER A 42 11.80 -39.55 -12.87
CA SER A 42 11.86 -39.01 -14.23
C SER A 42 10.52 -39.19 -14.97
N MET A 43 9.76 -38.10 -15.09
CA MET A 43 8.84 -37.85 -16.20
C MET A 43 9.26 -36.52 -16.83
N PRO A 44 9.25 -36.36 -18.17
CA PRO A 44 9.52 -35.07 -18.77
C PRO A 44 8.33 -34.16 -18.50
N VAL A 45 8.35 -33.49 -17.36
CA VAL A 45 7.57 -32.27 -17.15
C VAL A 45 8.37 -31.22 -17.87
N GLU A 46 7.82 -30.69 -18.97
CA GLU A 46 8.31 -29.43 -19.51
C GLU A 46 8.42 -28.45 -18.36
N GLU A 47 9.66 -28.06 -18.05
CA GLU A 47 9.99 -27.07 -17.05
C GLU A 47 9.62 -25.69 -17.63
N GLY A 48 8.31 -25.50 -17.85
CA GLY A 48 7.71 -24.20 -17.99
C GLY A 48 7.89 -23.52 -16.64
N SER A 49 8.95 -22.73 -16.53
CA SER A 49 9.17 -21.76 -15.46
C SER A 49 7.88 -20.94 -15.27
N THR A 50 6.99 -21.37 -14.38
CA THR A 50 5.89 -20.56 -13.88
C THR A 50 6.42 -19.63 -12.79
N ARG A 51 7.47 -18.86 -13.14
CA ARG A 51 7.54 -17.49 -12.64
C ARG A 51 6.25 -16.86 -13.14
N LEU A 52 5.22 -16.76 -12.29
CA LEU A 52 4.05 -15.93 -12.55
C LEU A 52 4.60 -14.65 -13.17
N ALA A 53 4.30 -14.44 -14.46
CA ALA A 53 4.84 -13.30 -15.18
C ALA A 53 4.40 -12.07 -14.40
N ARG A 54 5.35 -11.43 -13.70
CA ARG A 54 5.06 -10.25 -12.90
C ARG A 54 4.81 -9.13 -13.88
N TYR A 55 3.55 -8.82 -14.12
CA TYR A 55 3.17 -7.65 -14.90
C TYR A 55 3.57 -6.38 -14.14
N LYS A 56 3.67 -5.27 -14.87
CA LYS A 56 4.06 -3.96 -14.30
C LYS A 56 3.24 -3.65 -13.05
N CYS A 57 3.88 -3.08 -12.04
CA CYS A 57 3.36 -2.81 -10.70
C CYS A 57 2.83 -4.03 -9.93
N GLY A 58 3.11 -5.26 -10.38
CA GLY A 58 2.57 -6.48 -9.79
C GLY A 58 1.07 -6.65 -10.03
N LEU A 59 0.60 -6.22 -11.20
CA LEU A 59 -0.78 -6.42 -11.65
C LEU A 59 -1.08 -7.91 -11.84
N SER A 60 -2.36 -8.27 -11.72
CA SER A 60 -2.86 -9.63 -11.98
C SER A 60 -2.89 -10.01 -13.47
N LYS A 61 -3.03 -9.02 -14.35
CA LYS A 61 -3.14 -9.17 -15.81
C LYS A 61 -2.45 -8.01 -16.53
N PRO A 62 -1.98 -8.18 -17.78
CA PRO A 62 -1.36 -7.10 -18.53
C PRO A 62 -2.41 -6.06 -18.96
N CYS A 63 -1.97 -4.81 -19.12
CA CYS A 63 -2.78 -3.78 -19.74
C CYS A 63 -2.76 -3.86 -21.27
N PRO A 64 -3.85 -3.46 -21.96
CA PRO A 64 -3.86 -3.35 -23.40
C PRO A 64 -2.90 -2.26 -23.89
N GLU A 65 -2.58 -2.28 -25.19
CA GLU A 65 -1.75 -1.24 -25.80
C GLU A 65 -2.37 0.16 -25.62
N GLY A 66 -1.50 1.19 -25.58
CA GLY A 66 -1.92 2.56 -25.35
C GLY A 66 -2.51 2.82 -23.96
N HIS A 67 -2.13 2.03 -22.94
CA HIS A 67 -2.54 2.24 -21.56
C HIS A 67 -1.35 2.16 -20.60
N PHE A 68 -1.41 2.94 -19.52
CA PHE A 68 -0.48 2.85 -18.40
C PHE A 68 -1.02 1.94 -17.31
N SER A 69 -0.19 1.01 -16.86
CA SER A 69 -0.44 0.10 -15.74
C SER A 69 -0.24 0.83 -14.42
N PHE A 70 -1.21 0.79 -13.52
CA PHE A 70 -1.05 1.37 -12.20
C PHE A 70 -1.55 0.44 -11.09
N LYS A 71 -0.92 0.55 -9.92
CA LYS A 71 -1.41 -0.05 -8.67
C LYS A 71 -1.19 0.92 -7.54
N MET A 72 -2.20 1.11 -6.70
CA MET A 72 -2.11 1.99 -5.55
C MET A 72 -2.85 1.45 -4.34
N ALA A 73 -2.40 1.88 -3.17
CA ALA A 73 -3.00 1.55 -1.89
C ALA A 73 -3.07 2.78 -1.00
N SER A 74 -4.13 2.90 -0.20
CA SER A 74 -4.19 3.88 0.89
C SER A 74 -3.23 3.52 2.02
N GLY A 75 -3.07 4.42 3.00
CA GLY A 75 -2.36 4.11 4.23
C GLY A 75 -3.13 3.14 5.14
N ALA A 76 -2.39 2.44 6.00
CA ALA A 76 -2.93 1.62 7.09
C ALA A 76 -2.81 2.39 8.41
N ALA A 77 -3.94 2.92 8.88
CA ALA A 77 -4.01 3.76 10.06
C ALA A 77 -2.92 4.84 10.06
N ARG A 78 -2.06 4.86 11.09
CA ARG A 78 -0.93 5.79 11.25
C ARG A 78 0.43 5.18 10.95
N VAL A 79 0.48 3.87 10.67
CA VAL A 79 1.71 3.09 10.73
C VAL A 79 2.31 2.83 9.35
N VAL A 80 1.48 2.57 8.34
CA VAL A 80 1.95 2.30 6.98
C VAL A 80 1.41 3.36 6.05
N GLY A 81 2.30 4.11 5.41
CA GLY A 81 1.93 5.11 4.42
C GLY A 81 1.41 4.47 3.12
N PRO A 82 0.74 5.26 2.26
CA PRO A 82 0.20 4.79 1.00
C PRO A 82 1.31 4.39 0.02
N LYS A 83 0.93 3.68 -1.03
CA LYS A 83 1.82 3.31 -2.13
C LYS A 83 1.17 3.67 -3.46
N ILE A 84 1.90 4.33 -4.35
CA ILE A 84 1.45 4.67 -5.71
C ILE A 84 2.51 4.17 -6.69
N CYS A 85 2.13 3.28 -7.60
CA CYS A 85 2.96 2.74 -8.67
C CYS A 85 2.32 2.99 -10.03
N LEU A 86 3.13 3.40 -11.00
CA LEU A 86 2.76 3.56 -12.40
C LEU A 86 3.88 3.02 -13.29
N GLU A 87 3.54 2.19 -14.27
CA GLU A 87 4.50 1.65 -15.24
C GLU A 87 5.75 1.02 -14.60
N ASP A 88 5.54 0.24 -13.53
CA ASP A 88 6.58 -0.38 -12.68
C ASP A 88 7.45 0.59 -11.86
N ASN A 89 7.16 1.89 -11.94
CA ASN A 89 7.84 2.91 -11.16
C ASN A 89 7.03 3.24 -9.90
N ILE A 90 7.62 2.98 -8.73
CA ILE A 90 7.05 3.43 -7.45
C ILE A 90 7.25 4.95 -7.35
N LEU A 91 6.15 5.69 -7.51
CA LEU A 91 6.10 7.15 -7.45
C LEU A 91 6.12 7.63 -5.99
N MET A 92 5.27 7.03 -5.15
CA MET A 92 5.16 7.36 -3.73
C MET A 92 5.12 6.10 -2.88
N SER A 93 5.87 6.07 -1.78
CA SER A 93 5.79 5.00 -0.77
C SER A 93 6.45 5.40 0.55
N GLY A 94 6.12 4.66 1.61
CA GLY A 94 6.84 4.77 2.89
C GLY A 94 8.35 4.52 2.74
N VAL A 95 8.76 3.55 1.91
CA VAL A 95 10.18 3.23 1.68
C VAL A 95 10.92 4.36 0.96
N LYS A 96 10.23 5.10 0.08
CA LYS A 96 10.79 6.28 -0.59
C LYS A 96 10.83 7.52 0.31
N ASN A 97 10.29 7.45 1.53
CA ASN A 97 10.22 8.56 2.48
C ASN A 97 9.59 9.83 1.87
N ASN A 98 8.62 9.67 0.97
CA ASN A 98 7.94 10.79 0.30
C ASN A 98 6.41 10.75 0.46
N VAL A 99 5.93 10.14 1.55
CA VAL A 99 4.51 10.11 1.92
C VAL A 99 4.32 10.69 3.31
N GLY A 100 3.16 11.32 3.53
CA GLY A 100 2.81 11.99 4.77
C GLY A 100 1.32 11.87 5.10
N ARG A 101 0.95 12.19 6.34
CA ARG A 101 -0.47 12.24 6.76
C ARG A 101 -1.26 13.16 5.82
N GLY A 102 -2.50 12.80 5.55
CA GLY A 102 -3.39 13.52 4.66
C GLY A 102 -3.41 12.96 3.24
N ILE A 103 -3.56 13.85 2.26
CA ILE A 103 -3.70 13.47 0.85
C ILE A 103 -2.32 13.45 0.20
N ASN A 104 -1.93 12.28 -0.33
CA ASN A 104 -0.68 12.08 -1.06
C ASN A 104 -0.99 12.09 -2.56
N ILE A 105 -0.34 12.96 -3.32
CA ILE A 105 -0.67 13.22 -4.72
C ILE A 105 0.55 13.01 -5.61
N ALA A 106 0.39 12.20 -6.66
CA ALA A 106 1.32 12.09 -7.78
C ALA A 106 0.69 12.64 -9.06
N LEU A 107 1.40 13.56 -9.72
CA LEU A 107 1.05 14.14 -11.01
C LEU A 107 1.91 13.50 -12.09
N VAL A 108 1.26 13.04 -13.15
CA VAL A 108 1.90 12.31 -14.24
C VAL A 108 1.47 12.89 -15.57
N ASN A 109 2.40 13.00 -16.52
CA ASN A 109 2.07 13.38 -17.88
C ASN A 109 1.19 12.31 -18.55
N GLY A 110 -0.04 12.64 -18.92
CA GLY A 110 -0.98 11.68 -19.51
C GLY A 110 -0.64 11.18 -20.91
N LYS A 111 0.39 11.76 -21.56
CA LYS A 111 0.92 11.30 -22.86
C LYS A 111 2.12 10.39 -22.69
N THR A 112 3.08 10.75 -21.84
CA THR A 112 4.34 9.99 -21.73
C THR A 112 4.36 9.01 -20.57
N GLY A 113 3.53 9.21 -19.55
CA GLY A 113 3.60 8.45 -18.30
C GLY A 113 4.70 8.94 -17.36
N ASP A 114 5.39 10.03 -17.69
CA ASP A 114 6.47 10.58 -16.87
C ASP A 114 5.93 11.27 -15.62
N LEU A 115 6.63 11.08 -14.50
CA LEU A 115 6.34 11.78 -13.26
C LEU A 115 6.64 13.27 -13.40
N ILE A 116 5.63 14.11 -13.12
CA ILE A 116 5.77 15.57 -13.08
C ILE A 116 6.15 16.01 -11.67
N LYS A 117 5.36 15.60 -10.67
CA LYS A 117 5.54 16.02 -9.27
C LYS A 117 4.85 15.07 -8.30
N THR A 118 5.43 14.90 -7.11
CA THR A 118 4.77 14.26 -5.96
C THR A 118 4.75 15.21 -4.78
N ASP A 119 3.68 15.19 -4.00
CA ASP A 119 3.60 15.96 -2.75
C ASP A 119 2.58 15.33 -1.78
N SER A 120 2.62 15.73 -0.51
CA SER A 120 1.69 15.27 0.53
C SER A 120 1.16 16.44 1.35
N PHE A 121 -0.16 16.47 1.57
CA PHE A 121 -0.84 17.59 2.22
C PHE A 121 -1.55 17.13 3.49
N ASP A 122 -1.07 17.58 4.66
CA ASP A 122 -1.65 17.26 5.96
C ASP A 122 -3.02 17.91 6.15
N MET A 123 -4.08 17.11 5.97
CA MET A 123 -5.47 17.56 6.14
C MET A 123 -6.00 17.39 7.56
N TRP A 124 -5.14 17.10 8.54
CA TRP A 124 -5.48 17.11 9.97
C TRP A 124 -4.95 18.37 10.66
N ALA A 125 -3.65 18.62 10.56
CA ALA A 125 -2.98 19.72 11.25
C ALA A 125 -2.42 20.81 10.31
N GLY A 126 -2.37 20.55 9.00
CA GLY A 126 -1.85 21.49 8.01
C GLY A 126 -2.84 22.57 7.58
N ASP A 127 -2.41 23.39 6.62
CA ASP A 127 -3.22 24.44 5.99
C ASP A 127 -3.71 23.97 4.61
N VAL A 128 -5.03 23.95 4.40
CA VAL A 128 -5.66 23.57 3.12
C VAL A 128 -5.23 24.46 1.95
N LYS A 129 -4.75 25.68 2.21
CA LYS A 129 -4.25 26.58 1.16
C LYS A 129 -3.08 26.00 0.38
N THR A 130 -2.22 25.20 0.99
CA THR A 130 -1.08 24.58 0.29
C THR A 130 -1.57 23.55 -0.74
N LEU A 131 -2.57 22.74 -0.38
CA LEU A 131 -3.26 21.83 -1.30
C LEU A 131 -3.93 22.61 -2.44
N ILE A 132 -4.68 23.67 -2.13
CA ILE A 132 -5.37 24.49 -3.14
C ILE A 132 -4.37 25.11 -4.12
N THR A 133 -3.27 25.67 -3.63
CA THR A 133 -2.20 26.22 -4.49
C THR A 133 -1.60 25.14 -5.38
N PHE A 134 -1.37 23.93 -4.86
CA PHE A 134 -0.90 22.79 -5.66
C PHE A 134 -1.92 22.37 -6.73
N LEU A 135 -3.20 22.25 -6.39
CA LEU A 135 -4.25 21.87 -7.35
C LEU A 135 -4.35 22.88 -8.51
N LYS A 136 -4.09 24.16 -8.24
CA LYS A 136 -4.05 25.23 -9.25
C LYS A 136 -2.88 25.10 -10.23
N THR A 137 -1.82 24.36 -9.91
CA THR A 137 -0.70 24.13 -10.85
C THR A 137 -0.93 22.96 -11.79
N ILE A 138 -2.05 22.23 -11.67
CA ILE A 138 -2.30 21.05 -12.49
C ILE A 138 -2.77 21.48 -13.88
N GLU A 139 -1.95 21.17 -14.88
CA GLU A 139 -2.22 21.46 -16.28
C GLU A 139 -3.14 20.42 -16.93
N GLU A 140 -3.87 20.84 -17.96
CA GLU A 140 -4.68 19.98 -18.82
C GLU A 140 -3.89 18.78 -19.34
N GLY A 141 -4.48 17.58 -19.31
CA GLY A 141 -3.79 16.35 -19.72
C GLY A 141 -2.95 15.68 -18.64
N THR A 142 -2.82 16.28 -17.46
CA THR A 142 -2.17 15.64 -16.31
C THR A 142 -3.07 14.55 -15.72
N VAL A 143 -2.52 13.35 -15.55
CA VAL A 143 -3.09 12.28 -14.73
C VAL A 143 -2.78 12.58 -13.26
N VAL A 144 -3.81 12.48 -12.41
CA VAL A 144 -3.72 12.83 -10.99
C VAL A 144 -4.05 11.61 -10.15
N MET A 145 -3.08 11.09 -9.41
CA MET A 145 -3.25 9.94 -8.53
C MET A 145 -3.23 10.41 -7.07
N MET A 146 -4.26 10.10 -6.29
CA MET A 146 -4.40 10.53 -4.89
C MET A 146 -4.66 9.34 -3.97
N ALA A 147 -3.94 9.29 -2.84
CA ALA A 147 -4.13 8.28 -1.80
C ALA A 147 -4.13 8.92 -0.40
N THR A 148 -5.04 8.48 0.47
CA THR A 148 -5.14 8.97 1.85
C THR A 148 -4.17 8.28 2.80
N PHE A 149 -3.77 9.00 3.86
CA PHE A 149 -3.03 8.44 5.00
C PHE A 149 -3.49 9.08 6.33
N ASP A 150 -3.78 8.25 7.34
CA ASP A 150 -4.33 8.65 8.64
C ASP A 150 -5.64 9.43 8.56
N ASP A 151 -5.60 10.76 8.47
CA ASP A 151 -6.78 11.60 8.27
C ASP A 151 -6.56 12.56 7.10
N SER A 152 -7.53 12.58 6.18
CA SER A 152 -7.45 13.31 4.92
C SER A 152 -8.59 14.31 4.71
N SER A 153 -9.50 14.49 5.67
CA SER A 153 -10.72 15.29 5.47
C SER A 153 -10.86 16.51 6.39
N THR A 154 -10.24 16.52 7.58
CA THR A 154 -10.60 17.49 8.64
C THR A 154 -10.41 18.95 8.23
N LYS A 155 -9.42 19.23 7.38
CA LYS A 155 -9.13 20.57 6.85
C LYS A 155 -9.68 20.81 5.45
N LEU A 156 -10.28 19.83 4.79
CA LEU A 156 -10.88 20.03 3.47
C LEU A 156 -12.04 21.03 3.55
N ASN A 157 -12.10 21.91 2.56
CA ASN A 157 -13.16 22.90 2.39
C ASN A 157 -13.84 22.75 1.01
N ASP A 158 -14.91 23.50 0.80
CA ASP A 158 -15.70 23.40 -0.45
C ASP A 158 -14.87 23.73 -1.70
N GLU A 159 -13.92 24.66 -1.62
CA GLU A 159 -13.02 25.00 -2.73
C GLU A 159 -12.15 23.80 -3.13
N SER A 160 -11.43 23.20 -2.16
CA SER A 160 -10.57 22.03 -2.40
C SER A 160 -11.38 20.82 -2.88
N LYS A 161 -12.55 20.57 -2.30
CA LYS A 161 -13.44 19.46 -2.72
C LYS A 161 -13.97 19.68 -4.13
N THR A 162 -14.33 20.91 -4.49
CA THR A 162 -14.77 21.26 -5.85
C THR A 162 -13.64 21.01 -6.85
N MET A 163 -12.43 21.51 -6.57
CA MET A 163 -11.28 21.32 -7.47
C MET A 163 -10.94 19.85 -7.69
N ILE A 164 -10.96 19.02 -6.64
CA ILE A 164 -10.72 17.58 -6.78
C ILE A 164 -11.90 16.90 -7.51
N GLY A 165 -13.14 17.36 -7.27
CA GLY A 165 -14.32 16.89 -7.98
C GLY A 165 -14.26 17.14 -9.49
N GLU A 166 -13.70 18.28 -9.91
CA GLU A 166 -13.42 18.61 -11.32
C GLU A 166 -12.38 17.70 -11.98
N LEU A 167 -11.53 17.03 -11.20
CA LEU A 167 -10.60 16.00 -11.70
C LEU A 167 -11.27 14.65 -11.95
N GLY A 168 -12.58 14.54 -11.66
CA GLY A 168 -13.39 13.35 -11.92
C GLY A 168 -13.84 12.59 -10.66
N SER A 169 -13.52 13.07 -9.45
CA SER A 169 -13.92 12.41 -8.21
C SER A 169 -15.42 12.57 -7.95
N SER A 170 -16.04 11.52 -7.43
CA SER A 170 -17.40 11.51 -6.89
C SER A 170 -17.39 11.51 -5.36
N SER A 171 -16.45 10.79 -4.75
CA SER A 171 -16.42 10.59 -3.30
C SER A 171 -15.81 11.74 -2.52
N ILE A 172 -15.00 12.62 -3.14
CA ILE A 172 -14.33 13.72 -2.40
C ILE A 172 -15.32 14.69 -1.74
N SER A 173 -16.51 14.83 -2.32
CA SER A 173 -17.58 15.69 -1.78
C SER A 173 -18.01 15.25 -0.37
N THR A 174 -18.05 13.94 -0.13
CA THR A 174 -18.51 13.29 1.11
C THR A 174 -17.40 12.69 1.95
N LEU A 175 -16.12 12.82 1.53
CA LEU A 175 -14.98 12.29 2.26
C LEU A 175 -14.94 12.81 3.71
N GLY A 176 -14.95 11.88 4.66
CA GLY A 176 -15.02 12.14 6.09
C GLY A 176 -13.78 11.73 6.88
N PHE A 177 -13.84 11.97 8.19
CA PHE A 177 -12.72 11.81 9.11
C PHE A 177 -12.18 10.38 9.11
N ARG A 178 -10.90 10.23 8.75
CA ARG A 178 -10.18 8.94 8.58
C ARG A 178 -10.81 7.96 7.60
N ASP A 179 -11.68 8.43 6.71
CA ASP A 179 -12.08 7.62 5.58
C ASP A 179 -10.83 7.29 4.74
N ASN A 180 -10.73 6.04 4.28
CA ASN A 180 -9.72 5.69 3.31
C ASN A 180 -10.28 5.93 1.91
N TRP A 181 -9.47 6.57 1.06
CA TRP A 181 -9.84 6.91 -0.30
C TRP A 181 -8.61 6.84 -1.21
N ILE A 182 -8.83 6.25 -2.38
CA ILE A 182 -7.84 6.20 -3.46
C ILE A 182 -8.53 6.57 -4.76
N PHE A 183 -7.82 7.33 -5.57
CA PHE A 183 -8.39 7.94 -6.75
C PHE A 183 -7.34 8.14 -7.83
N VAL A 184 -7.72 7.85 -9.07
CA VAL A 184 -6.97 8.27 -10.25
C VAL A 184 -7.94 9.06 -11.13
N GLY A 185 -7.62 10.32 -11.40
CA GLY A 185 -8.39 11.19 -12.27
C GLY A 185 -7.49 11.90 -13.27
N GLY A 186 -8.01 12.97 -13.86
CA GLY A 186 -7.23 13.78 -14.77
C GLY A 186 -7.79 15.17 -14.97
N LYS A 187 -6.90 16.14 -15.18
CA LYS A 187 -7.32 17.49 -15.56
C LYS A 187 -7.88 17.47 -16.98
N GLY A 188 -9.08 17.99 -17.13
CA GLY A 188 -9.82 18.00 -18.40
C GLY A 188 -10.82 16.87 -18.61
N ILE A 189 -10.92 15.94 -17.66
CA ILE A 189 -11.89 14.84 -17.74
C ILE A 189 -13.32 15.42 -17.82
N LYS A 190 -14.15 14.84 -18.69
CA LYS A 190 -15.55 15.26 -18.88
C LYS A 190 -16.55 14.38 -18.14
N THR A 191 -16.08 13.26 -17.60
CA THR A 191 -16.88 12.26 -16.90
C THR A 191 -16.32 12.00 -15.50
N LYS A 192 -17.05 11.24 -14.69
CA LYS A 192 -16.49 10.69 -13.47
C LYS A 192 -15.42 9.65 -13.80
N SER A 193 -14.41 9.55 -12.94
CA SER A 193 -13.36 8.55 -13.13
C SER A 193 -13.87 7.16 -12.78
N PRO A 194 -13.53 6.12 -13.57
CA PRO A 194 -13.78 4.74 -13.18
C PRO A 194 -12.81 4.23 -12.10
N PHE A 195 -11.76 4.99 -11.78
CA PHE A 195 -10.71 4.61 -10.85
C PHE A 195 -10.86 5.37 -9.54
N GLU A 196 -11.84 4.98 -8.73
CA GLU A 196 -12.08 5.57 -7.42
C GLU A 196 -12.59 4.50 -6.45
N GLN A 197 -12.01 4.43 -5.25
CA GLN A 197 -12.52 3.62 -4.15
C GLN A 197 -12.53 4.42 -2.86
N HIS A 198 -13.52 4.13 -2.01
CA HIS A 198 -13.75 4.81 -0.74
C HIS A 198 -14.29 3.83 0.28
N ILE A 199 -13.75 3.88 1.49
CA ILE A 199 -14.29 3.16 2.65
C ILE A 199 -14.42 4.15 3.81
N LYS A 200 -15.64 4.21 4.35
CA LYS A 200 -15.97 5.10 5.44
C LYS A 200 -15.40 4.57 6.76
N ASN A 201 -14.86 5.47 7.57
CA ASN A 201 -14.54 5.18 8.96
C ASN A 201 -15.83 4.89 9.75
N ASN A 202 -15.93 3.67 10.26
CA ASN A 202 -17.08 3.21 11.05
C ASN A 202 -16.62 2.25 12.15
N ALA A 203 -16.85 2.62 13.41
CA ALA A 203 -16.44 1.83 14.57
C ALA A 203 -16.95 0.38 14.56
N GLY A 204 -18.09 0.10 13.90
CA GLY A 204 -18.64 -1.25 13.80
C GLY A 204 -18.02 -2.14 12.72
N THR A 205 -17.31 -1.56 11.74
CA THR A 205 -16.75 -2.31 10.59
C THR A 205 -15.25 -2.08 10.39
N ASN A 206 -14.64 -1.19 11.17
CA ASN A 206 -13.23 -0.88 11.06
C ASN A 206 -12.35 -2.09 11.36
N LYS A 207 -11.33 -2.30 10.53
CA LYS A 207 -10.30 -3.34 10.74
C LYS A 207 -9.28 -2.96 11.79
N TYR A 208 -8.98 -1.66 11.93
CA TYR A 208 -8.07 -1.14 12.94
C TYR A 208 -8.85 -0.31 13.97
N GLU A 209 -8.27 -0.10 15.15
CA GLU A 209 -8.92 0.67 16.22
C GLU A 209 -9.09 2.15 15.81
N GLY A 210 -10.24 2.48 15.22
CA GLY A 210 -10.57 3.84 14.77
C GLY A 210 -10.08 4.19 13.36
N TRP A 211 -9.67 3.22 12.54
CA TRP A 211 -9.40 3.39 11.11
C TRP A 211 -9.98 2.21 10.29
N PRO A 212 -10.52 2.46 9.08
CA PRO A 212 -10.95 1.40 8.18
C PRO A 212 -9.75 0.65 7.59
N GLU A 213 -10.02 -0.45 6.89
CA GLU A 213 -8.96 -1.20 6.22
C GLU A 213 -8.31 -0.45 5.05
N VAL A 214 -7.15 -0.95 4.60
CA VAL A 214 -6.45 -0.45 3.43
C VAL A 214 -7.27 -0.72 2.18
N LEU A 215 -7.45 0.30 1.35
CA LEU A 215 -7.96 0.13 -0.01
C LEU A 215 -6.81 -0.18 -0.95
N GLU A 216 -7.03 -1.08 -1.89
CA GLU A 216 -6.14 -1.33 -3.02
C GLU A 216 -6.90 -1.24 -4.34
N MET A 217 -6.28 -0.64 -5.34
CA MET A 217 -6.82 -0.54 -6.69
C MET A 217 -5.68 -0.75 -7.69
N GLU A 218 -5.94 -1.56 -8.70
CA GLU A 218 -5.08 -1.69 -9.87
C GLU A 218 -5.90 -1.50 -11.15
N GLY A 219 -5.25 -1.04 -12.20
CA GLY A 219 -5.95 -0.78 -13.47
C GLY A 219 -5.04 -0.29 -14.58
N CYS A 220 -5.68 0.09 -15.69
CA CYS A 220 -5.05 0.52 -16.92
C CYS A 220 -5.60 1.90 -17.31
N ILE A 221 -4.79 2.94 -17.21
CA ILE A 221 -5.18 4.32 -17.56
C ILE A 221 -4.98 4.51 -19.07
N PRO A 222 -6.02 4.88 -19.84
CA PRO A 222 -5.85 5.17 -21.26
C PRO A 222 -4.84 6.29 -21.49
N GLN A 223 -3.85 6.05 -22.33
CA GLN A 223 -2.87 7.05 -22.75
C GLN A 223 -3.57 8.09 -23.62
N ARG A 224 -3.31 9.38 -23.36
CA ARG A 224 -3.86 10.45 -24.21
C ARG A 224 -3.17 10.42 -25.57
N GLN A 225 -3.97 10.27 -26.62
CA GLN A 225 -3.53 10.46 -28.00
C GLN A 225 -3.97 11.88 -28.40
N GLU A 226 -2.98 12.76 -28.56
CA GLU A 226 -3.09 14.21 -28.86
C GLU A 226 -3.66 15.13 -27.75
#